data_AF-A0A2C9KR80-F1
#
_entry.id   AF-A0A2C9KR80-F1
#
_cell.length_a   1.000
_cell.length_b   1.000
_cell.length_c   1.000
_cell.angle_alpha   90.00
_cell.angle_beta   90.00
_cell.angle_gamma   90.00
#
_symmetry.space_group_name_H-M   'P 1'
#
loop_
_entity.id
_entity.type
_entity.pdbx_description
1 polymer ?
#
loop_
_entity_poly.entity_id
_entity_poly.type
_entity_poly.pdbx_seq_one_letter_code
_entity_poly.pdbx_strand_id
1 'polypeptide(L)'
;MLKILNNREFDKIAIIFDSGVKNFRHDIYSEYKANRVTVPLDLINQLTLVDDVAKILSIPSFKVIGFEADDIIASIAVKAYSEGFSVEIVSSDKDLMQLVNDRIYLFDPSKDKVFMCEDVKEKFGVPPKMLTDLLTLTGDASDNIPGVHGIGPKTAAKLINQFGSIDSIISNADKILNAKQRESILGSVDKILISRDLVTLCLDVPIKVNIDDL
;
A
#
# COMPACT_ATOMS: atom_id res chain seq x y z
N MET A 1 12.73 12.44 -8.79
CA MET A 1 12.94 11.75 -10.08
C MET A 1 14.39 11.85 -10.56
N LEU A 2 14.88 12.99 -11.07
CA LEU A 2 16.23 13.09 -11.68
C LEU A 2 17.37 12.59 -10.76
N LYS A 3 17.32 12.92 -9.46
CA LYS A 3 18.29 12.39 -8.47
C LYS A 3 18.34 10.86 -8.44
N ILE A 4 17.18 10.21 -8.58
CA ILE A 4 17.06 8.76 -8.53
C ILE A 4 17.63 8.16 -9.82
N LEU A 5 17.25 8.71 -10.98
CA LEU A 5 17.76 8.30 -12.29
C LEU A 5 19.29 8.47 -12.42
N ASN A 6 19.88 9.45 -11.74
CA ASN A 6 21.32 9.69 -11.80
C ASN A 6 22.14 8.83 -10.83
N ASN A 7 21.53 8.35 -9.75
CA ASN A 7 22.25 7.67 -8.67
C ASN A 7 22.00 6.15 -8.65
N ARG A 8 21.11 5.66 -9.51
CA ARG A 8 20.69 4.26 -9.55
C ARG A 8 20.52 3.82 -10.99
N GLU A 9 20.93 2.59 -11.26
CA GLU A 9 20.78 1.96 -12.57
C GLU A 9 19.55 1.06 -12.55
N PHE A 10 18.68 1.23 -13.54
CA PHE A 10 17.50 0.40 -13.77
C PHE A 10 17.47 0.01 -15.24
N ASP A 11 17.16 -1.25 -15.54
CA ASP A 11 16.99 -1.71 -16.92
C ASP A 11 15.70 -1.15 -17.53
N LYS A 12 14.70 -0.89 -16.69
CA LYS A 12 13.30 -0.60 -17.03
C LYS A 12 12.72 0.38 -16.03
N ILE A 13 11.94 1.37 -16.49
CA ILE A 13 11.38 2.42 -15.61
C ILE A 13 9.96 2.77 -16.03
N ALA A 14 9.05 2.82 -15.05
CA ALA A 14 7.70 3.33 -15.24
C ALA A 14 7.39 4.41 -14.20
N ILE A 15 6.62 5.43 -14.60
CA ILE A 15 6.12 6.47 -13.70
C ILE A 15 4.62 6.32 -13.54
N ILE A 16 4.16 6.21 -12.30
CA ILE A 16 2.75 5.98 -11.99
C ILE A 16 2.15 7.26 -11.41
N PHE A 17 1.01 7.68 -11.96
CA PHE A 17 0.29 8.85 -11.50
C PHE A 17 -1.06 8.45 -10.91
N ASP A 18 -1.43 9.12 -9.83
CA ASP A 18 -2.78 9.05 -9.30
C ASP A 18 -3.78 9.70 -10.29
N SER A 19 -4.98 9.15 -10.38
CA SER A 19 -6.01 9.67 -11.27
C SER A 19 -6.64 10.96 -10.75
N GLY A 20 -6.50 11.27 -9.46
CA GLY A 20 -7.02 12.47 -8.81
C GLY A 20 -8.55 12.51 -8.72
N VAL A 21 -9.21 11.39 -9.02
CA VAL A 21 -10.67 11.23 -8.99
C VAL A 21 -11.07 10.14 -8.01
N LYS A 22 -12.36 10.06 -7.69
CA LYS A 22 -12.90 8.97 -6.88
C LYS A 22 -12.58 7.62 -7.53
N ASN A 23 -12.30 6.65 -6.67
CA ASN A 23 -11.98 5.26 -7.01
C ASN A 23 -12.94 4.31 -6.30
N PHE A 24 -12.79 3.00 -6.57
CA PHE A 24 -13.66 1.96 -6.01
C PHE A 24 -13.71 1.95 -4.47
N ARG A 25 -12.68 2.44 -3.76
CA ARG A 25 -12.70 2.51 -2.28
C ARG A 25 -13.77 3.48 -1.76
N HIS A 26 -14.13 4.50 -2.54
CA HIS A 26 -15.21 5.42 -2.18
C HIS A 26 -16.60 4.79 -2.29
N ASP A 27 -16.74 3.76 -3.14
CA ASP A 27 -17.99 2.99 -3.25
C ASP A 27 -18.13 2.01 -2.08
N ILE A 28 -17.02 1.52 -1.54
CA ILE A 28 -16.96 0.66 -0.34
C ILE A 28 -17.22 1.49 0.93
N TYR A 29 -16.57 2.65 1.06
CA TYR A 29 -16.66 3.50 2.24
C TYR A 29 -16.67 4.97 1.87
N SER A 30 -17.83 5.62 2.02
CA SER A 30 -18.05 7.00 1.55
C SER A 30 -17.18 8.04 2.25
N GLU A 31 -16.70 7.75 3.47
CA GLU A 31 -15.82 8.66 4.20
C GLU A 31 -14.33 8.43 3.92
N TYR A 32 -13.98 7.48 3.05
CA TYR A 32 -12.59 7.22 2.67
C TYR A 32 -11.93 8.49 2.12
N LYS A 33 -10.76 8.85 2.66
CA LYS A 33 -9.99 10.06 2.35
C LYS A 33 -10.78 11.38 2.48
N ALA A 34 -11.94 11.39 3.15
CA ALA A 34 -12.79 12.58 3.29
C ALA A 34 -12.10 13.74 4.03
N ASN A 35 -11.11 13.43 4.88
CA ASN A 35 -10.34 14.42 5.64
C ASN A 35 -9.12 14.96 4.86
N ARG A 36 -8.84 14.47 3.64
CA ARG A 36 -7.72 14.96 2.85
C ARG A 36 -8.02 16.36 2.35
N VAL A 37 -7.12 17.29 2.68
CA VAL A 37 -7.16 18.66 2.16
C VAL A 37 -6.86 18.63 0.66
N THR A 38 -7.52 19.49 -0.10
CA THR A 38 -7.26 19.66 -1.54
C THR A 38 -5.78 19.92 -1.80
N VAL A 39 -5.22 19.21 -2.79
CA VAL A 39 -3.84 19.37 -3.22
C VAL A 39 -3.58 20.84 -3.59
N PRO A 40 -2.55 21.51 -3.01
CA PRO A 40 -2.23 22.89 -3.35
C PRO A 40 -1.91 23.08 -4.84
N LEU A 41 -2.32 24.20 -5.42
CA LEU A 41 -2.11 24.49 -6.86
C LEU A 41 -0.64 24.41 -7.28
N ASP A 42 0.28 24.87 -6.42
CA ASP A 42 1.72 24.80 -6.69
C ASP A 42 2.22 23.36 -6.84
N LEU A 43 1.65 22.43 -6.06
CA LEU A 43 1.98 21.02 -6.15
C LEU A 43 1.38 20.38 -7.42
N ILE A 44 0.18 20.80 -7.83
CA ILE A 44 -0.41 20.40 -9.12
C ILE A 44 0.50 20.81 -10.28
N ASN A 45 1.00 22.05 -10.26
CA ASN A 45 1.92 22.53 -11.30
C ASN A 45 3.24 21.73 -11.32
N GLN A 46 3.75 21.33 -10.15
CA GLN A 46 4.93 20.46 -10.07
C GLN A 46 4.68 19.07 -10.67
N LEU A 47 3.48 18.49 -10.48
CA LEU A 47 3.12 17.20 -11.07
C LEU A 47 3.11 17.24 -12.59
N THR A 48 2.62 18.35 -13.19
CA THR A 48 2.66 18.54 -14.64
C THR A 48 4.08 18.51 -15.18
N LEU A 49 5.03 19.13 -14.47
CA LEU A 49 6.46 19.10 -14.87
C LEU A 49 7.04 17.68 -14.84
N VAL A 50 6.61 16.83 -13.90
CA VAL A 50 7.05 15.43 -13.86
C VAL A 50 6.58 14.66 -15.10
N ASP A 51 5.34 14.86 -15.51
CA ASP A 51 4.78 14.25 -16.73
C ASP A 51 5.50 14.74 -18.00
N ASP A 52 5.81 16.04 -18.08
CA ASP A 52 6.57 16.60 -19.21
C ASP A 52 7.99 16.03 -19.28
N VAL A 53 8.69 15.92 -18.15
CA VAL A 53 10.03 15.33 -18.13
C VAL A 53 9.98 13.83 -18.44
N ALA A 54 8.98 13.09 -17.95
CA ALA A 54 8.78 11.68 -18.29
C ALA A 54 8.67 11.48 -19.81
N LYS A 55 7.88 12.31 -20.49
CA LYS A 55 7.74 12.29 -21.97
C LYS A 55 9.06 12.59 -22.67
N ILE A 56 9.80 13.60 -22.22
CA ILE A 56 11.10 13.97 -22.82
C ILE A 56 12.09 12.82 -22.70
N LEU A 57 12.11 12.13 -21.55
CA LEU A 57 12.97 10.98 -21.31
C LEU A 57 12.45 9.68 -21.93
N SER A 58 11.31 9.72 -22.62
CA SER A 58 10.62 8.54 -23.18
C SER A 58 10.35 7.46 -22.13
N ILE A 59 10.10 7.85 -20.87
CA ILE A 59 9.76 6.95 -19.78
C ILE A 59 8.24 6.71 -19.82
N PRO A 60 7.77 5.45 -19.93
CA PRO A 60 6.35 5.12 -19.88
C PRO A 60 5.69 5.64 -18.60
N SER A 61 4.54 6.30 -18.75
CA SER A 61 3.71 6.74 -17.63
C SER A 61 2.32 6.13 -17.66
N PHE A 62 1.81 5.76 -16.49
CA PHE A 62 0.50 5.11 -16.35
C PHE A 62 -0.40 5.87 -15.38
N LYS A 63 -1.67 5.98 -15.79
CA LYS A 63 -2.76 6.57 -15.00
C LYS A 63 -4.06 5.89 -15.41
N VAL A 64 -4.79 5.35 -14.45
CA VAL A 64 -6.02 4.59 -14.69
C VAL A 64 -7.14 5.17 -13.86
N ILE A 65 -8.22 5.60 -14.51
CA ILE A 65 -9.39 6.13 -13.82
C ILE A 65 -10.03 5.02 -12.99
N GLY A 66 -10.42 5.35 -11.76
CA GLY A 66 -11.07 4.42 -10.84
C GLY A 66 -10.11 3.62 -9.95
N PHE A 67 -8.79 3.78 -10.14
CA PHE A 67 -7.74 3.13 -9.34
C PHE A 67 -6.75 4.17 -8.80
N GLU A 68 -6.11 3.84 -7.69
CA GLU A 68 -5.04 4.66 -7.12
C GLU A 68 -3.69 4.30 -7.73
N ALA A 69 -2.71 5.20 -7.58
CA ALA A 69 -1.34 4.91 -8.01
C ALA A 69 -0.81 3.62 -7.37
N ASP A 70 -1.17 3.36 -6.11
CA ASP A 70 -0.69 2.19 -5.38
C ASP A 70 -1.21 0.88 -5.97
N ASP A 71 -2.45 0.84 -6.47
CA ASP A 71 -3.03 -0.33 -7.14
C ASP A 71 -2.34 -0.61 -8.48
N ILE A 72 -2.03 0.46 -9.22
CA ILE A 72 -1.31 0.38 -10.49
C ILE A 72 0.12 -0.13 -10.24
N ILE A 73 0.81 0.40 -9.22
CA ILE A 73 2.14 -0.06 -8.79
C ILE A 73 2.08 -1.54 -8.42
N ALA A 74 1.10 -1.94 -7.62
CA ALA A 74 0.94 -3.31 -7.18
C ALA A 74 0.76 -4.29 -8.35
N SER A 75 -0.12 -3.94 -9.29
CA SER A 75 -0.38 -4.74 -10.49
C SER A 75 0.87 -4.90 -11.36
N ILE A 76 1.61 -3.81 -11.60
CA ILE A 76 2.84 -3.85 -12.42
C ILE A 76 3.95 -4.61 -11.70
N ALA A 77 4.15 -4.37 -10.40
CA ALA A 77 5.19 -5.00 -9.61
C ALA A 77 5.00 -6.52 -9.51
N VAL A 78 3.77 -6.98 -9.25
CA VAL A 78 3.45 -8.42 -9.20
C VAL A 78 3.63 -9.06 -10.58
N LYS A 79 3.22 -8.38 -11.65
CA LYS A 79 3.45 -8.86 -13.02
C LYS A 79 4.95 -9.00 -13.33
N ALA A 80 5.74 -7.97 -13.09
CA ALA A 80 7.19 -7.99 -13.31
C ALA A 80 7.89 -9.10 -12.49
N TYR A 81 7.51 -9.26 -11.22
CA TYR A 81 8.01 -10.34 -10.36
C TYR A 81 7.72 -11.72 -10.95
N SER A 82 6.49 -11.93 -11.46
CA SER A 82 6.07 -13.19 -12.08
C SER A 82 6.80 -13.49 -13.39
N GLU A 83 7.26 -12.46 -14.09
CA GLU A 83 8.04 -12.55 -15.33
C GLU A 83 9.56 -12.68 -15.09
N GLY A 84 10.00 -12.70 -13.82
CA GLY A 84 11.39 -12.96 -13.46
C GLY A 84 12.19 -11.73 -13.03
N PHE A 85 11.62 -10.53 -13.11
CA PHE A 85 12.31 -9.30 -12.77
C PHE A 85 12.39 -9.05 -11.25
N SER A 86 13.44 -8.33 -10.85
CA SER A 86 13.48 -7.66 -9.55
C SER A 86 12.88 -6.27 -9.68
N VAL A 87 12.09 -5.86 -8.69
CA VAL A 87 11.32 -4.62 -8.71
C VAL A 87 11.73 -3.76 -7.54
N GLU A 88 12.04 -2.50 -7.80
CA GLU A 88 12.20 -1.49 -6.77
C GLU A 88 11.09 -0.44 -6.90
N ILE A 89 10.22 -0.42 -5.89
CA ILE A 89 9.16 0.57 -5.78
C ILE A 89 9.74 1.82 -5.12
N VAL A 90 9.63 2.97 -5.76
CA VAL A 90 10.08 4.24 -5.20
C VAL A 90 8.89 4.99 -4.61
N SER A 91 8.70 4.90 -3.30
CA SER A 91 7.63 5.61 -2.59
C SER A 91 7.93 5.74 -1.09
N SER A 92 7.38 6.78 -0.48
CA SER A 92 7.35 6.92 0.98
C SER A 92 6.12 6.26 1.63
N ASP A 93 5.18 5.77 0.81
CA ASP A 93 3.97 5.13 1.31
C ASP A 93 4.29 3.79 1.96
N LYS A 94 3.87 3.65 3.22
CA LYS A 94 4.06 2.42 3.99
C LYS A 94 3.15 1.29 3.52
N ASP A 95 2.04 1.59 2.86
CA ASP A 95 1.06 0.57 2.49
C ASP A 95 1.61 -0.30 1.35
N LEU A 96 2.46 0.27 0.48
CA LEU A 96 3.22 -0.47 -0.53
C LEU A 96 4.24 -1.45 0.06
N MET A 97 4.57 -1.36 1.36
CA MET A 97 5.42 -2.35 2.02
C MET A 97 4.76 -3.74 2.08
N GLN A 98 3.45 -3.85 1.81
CA GLN A 98 2.78 -5.15 1.70
C GLN A 98 3.25 -5.97 0.49
N LEU A 99 3.82 -5.32 -0.53
CA LEU A 99 4.35 -5.97 -1.73
C LEU A 99 5.78 -6.50 -1.55
N VAL A 100 6.49 -6.04 -0.52
CA VAL A 100 7.91 -6.37 -0.32
C VAL A 100 8.09 -7.88 -0.15
N ASN A 101 9.01 -8.46 -0.93
CA ASN A 101 9.33 -9.88 -0.89
C ASN A 101 10.81 -10.11 -1.25
N ASP A 102 11.16 -11.31 -1.72
CA ASP A 102 12.53 -11.68 -2.09
C ASP A 102 13.11 -10.88 -3.27
N ARG A 103 12.25 -10.38 -4.18
CA ARG A 103 12.66 -9.62 -5.38
C ARG A 103 11.90 -8.29 -5.56
N ILE A 104 10.96 -7.96 -4.67
CA ILE A 104 10.28 -6.66 -4.63
C ILE A 104 10.76 -5.89 -3.39
N TYR A 105 11.30 -4.70 -3.59
CA TYR A 105 11.81 -3.82 -2.54
C TYR A 105 11.10 -2.46 -2.57
N LEU A 106 11.09 -1.75 -1.44
CA LEU A 106 10.59 -0.38 -1.37
C LEU A 106 11.72 0.58 -1.02
N PHE A 107 12.04 1.51 -1.90
CA PHE A 107 12.93 2.62 -1.64
C PHE A 107 12.15 3.88 -1.23
N ASP A 108 12.39 4.36 -0.02
CA ASP A 108 11.84 5.61 0.49
C ASP A 108 12.85 6.75 0.28
N PRO A 109 12.64 7.63 -0.71
CA PRO A 109 13.57 8.71 -1.02
C PRO A 109 13.65 9.78 0.08
N SER A 110 12.66 9.85 0.98
CA SER A 110 12.68 10.80 2.11
C SER A 110 13.65 10.36 3.21
N LYS A 111 13.86 9.05 3.33
CA LYS A 111 14.77 8.43 4.32
C LYS A 111 16.08 7.94 3.71
N ASP A 112 16.19 7.99 2.39
CA ASP A 112 17.29 7.40 1.63
C ASP A 112 17.54 5.93 2.05
N LYS A 113 16.45 5.17 2.21
CA LYS A 113 16.48 3.80 2.73
C LYS A 113 15.69 2.84 1.84
N VAL A 114 16.29 1.68 1.55
CA VAL A 114 15.62 0.51 0.98
C VAL A 114 15.05 -0.33 2.12
N PHE A 115 13.78 -0.71 2.01
CA PHE A 115 13.09 -1.61 2.93
C PHE A 115 13.00 -3.00 2.29
N MET A 116 13.56 -3.98 2.98
CA MET A 116 13.44 -5.41 2.68
C MET A 116 12.50 -6.08 3.68
N CYS A 117 12.25 -7.38 3.53
CA CYS A 117 11.34 -8.13 4.39
C CYS A 117 11.68 -8.01 5.89
N GLU A 118 12.97 -8.02 6.22
CA GLU A 118 13.49 -7.88 7.58
C GLU A 118 13.18 -6.50 8.16
N ASP A 119 13.35 -5.44 7.38
CA ASP A 119 13.04 -4.07 7.80
C ASP A 119 11.54 -3.90 8.09
N VAL A 120 10.68 -4.49 7.25
CA VAL A 120 9.22 -4.47 7.47
C VAL A 120 8.88 -5.21 8.76
N LYS A 121 9.47 -6.40 8.96
CA LYS A 121 9.25 -7.18 10.18
C LYS A 121 9.75 -6.46 11.44
N GLU A 122 10.90 -5.81 11.39
CA GLU A 122 11.43 -5.02 12.51
C GLU A 122 10.50 -3.84 12.83
N LYS A 123 10.03 -3.14 11.79
CA LYS A 123 9.18 -1.95 11.93
C LYS A 123 7.78 -2.26 12.45
N PHE A 124 7.14 -3.32 11.95
CA PHE A 124 5.72 -3.61 12.21
C PHE A 124 5.49 -4.83 13.11
N GLY A 125 6.52 -5.66 13.34
CA GLY A 125 6.40 -6.90 14.11
C GLY A 125 5.77 -8.06 13.34
N VAL A 126 5.47 -7.89 12.05
CA VAL A 126 4.92 -8.91 11.14
C VAL A 126 5.62 -8.84 9.78
N PRO A 127 5.76 -9.96 9.05
CA PRO A 127 6.31 -9.92 7.69
C PRO A 127 5.39 -9.16 6.71
N PRO A 128 5.92 -8.69 5.56
CA PRO A 128 5.15 -7.99 4.52
C PRO A 128 3.80 -8.64 4.16
N LYS A 129 3.79 -9.97 3.98
CA LYS A 129 2.59 -10.76 3.66
C LYS A 129 1.45 -10.69 4.69
N MET A 130 1.73 -10.18 5.90
CA MET A 130 0.79 -10.02 7.00
C MET A 130 0.51 -8.54 7.29
N LEU A 131 1.07 -7.63 6.49
CA LEU A 131 0.94 -6.20 6.72
C LEU A 131 -0.49 -5.71 6.42
N THR A 132 -1.16 -6.28 5.41
CA THR A 132 -2.58 -6.02 5.13
C THR A 132 -3.45 -6.32 6.35
N ASP A 133 -3.20 -7.43 7.04
CA ASP A 133 -3.92 -7.80 8.26
C ASP A 133 -3.64 -6.82 9.42
N LEU A 134 -2.40 -6.36 9.53
CA LEU A 134 -2.01 -5.38 10.53
C LEU A 134 -2.71 -4.03 10.27
N LEU A 135 -2.65 -3.53 9.05
CA LEU A 135 -3.27 -2.28 8.63
C LEU A 135 -4.80 -2.33 8.82
N THR A 136 -5.42 -3.48 8.53
CA THR A 136 -6.84 -3.70 8.77
C THR A 136 -7.21 -3.50 10.24
N LEU A 137 -6.46 -4.11 11.16
CA LEU A 137 -6.75 -4.02 12.59
C LEU A 137 -6.47 -2.63 13.15
N THR A 138 -5.42 -1.96 12.67
CA THR A 138 -5.03 -0.64 13.17
C THR A 138 -5.83 0.50 12.53
N GLY A 139 -6.38 0.28 11.34
CA GLY A 139 -6.91 1.35 10.49
C GLY A 139 -5.83 2.33 10.02
N ASP A 140 -6.28 3.41 9.38
CA ASP A 140 -5.45 4.54 8.98
C ASP A 140 -6.23 5.85 9.12
N ALA A 141 -5.82 6.67 10.09
CA ALA A 141 -6.49 7.95 10.34
C ALA A 141 -6.29 8.98 9.21
N SER A 142 -5.17 8.91 8.47
CA SER A 142 -4.88 9.83 7.37
C SER A 142 -5.82 9.60 6.19
N ASP A 143 -6.19 8.34 5.96
CA ASP A 143 -7.13 7.94 4.90
C ASP A 143 -8.56 7.70 5.41
N ASN A 144 -8.79 8.02 6.68
CA ASN A 144 -10.06 7.79 7.37
C ASN A 144 -10.53 6.33 7.29
N ILE A 145 -9.60 5.38 7.27
CA ILE A 145 -9.88 3.94 7.34
C ILE A 145 -10.09 3.56 8.82
N PRO A 146 -11.24 2.99 9.20
CA PRO A 146 -11.50 2.65 10.58
C PRO A 146 -10.57 1.55 11.09
N GLY A 147 -10.17 1.63 12.35
CA GLY A 147 -9.43 0.58 13.06
C GLY A 147 -10.26 -0.04 14.18
N VAL A 148 -9.77 -1.13 14.76
CA VAL A 148 -10.37 -1.70 15.97
C VAL A 148 -9.93 -0.88 17.18
N HIS A 149 -10.91 -0.36 17.92
CA HIS A 149 -10.62 0.47 19.09
C HIS A 149 -9.75 -0.29 20.10
N GLY A 150 -8.68 0.37 20.59
CA GLY A 150 -7.74 -0.24 21.55
C GLY A 150 -6.75 -1.24 20.93
N ILE A 151 -6.76 -1.45 19.61
CA ILE A 151 -5.79 -2.31 18.92
C ILE A 151 -4.83 -1.44 18.11
N GLY A 152 -3.71 -1.08 18.74
CA GLY A 152 -2.59 -0.44 18.06
C GLY A 152 -1.64 -1.45 17.40
N PRO A 153 -0.61 -0.97 16.65
CA PRO A 153 0.28 -1.82 15.85
C PRO A 153 0.93 -2.98 16.63
N LYS A 154 1.40 -2.72 17.86
CA LYS A 154 2.01 -3.76 18.71
C LYS A 154 1.03 -4.85 19.12
N THR A 155 -0.24 -4.48 19.37
CA THR A 155 -1.28 -5.43 19.74
C THR A 155 -1.74 -6.22 18.51
N ALA A 156 -1.96 -5.54 17.38
CA ALA A 156 -2.28 -6.17 16.11
C ALA A 156 -1.23 -7.21 15.71
N ALA A 157 0.05 -6.84 15.75
CA ALA A 157 1.15 -7.75 15.44
C ALA A 157 1.18 -8.99 16.35
N LYS A 158 0.91 -8.85 17.65
CA LYS A 158 0.82 -10.00 18.57
C LYS A 158 -0.32 -10.94 18.20
N LEU A 159 -1.51 -10.40 17.93
CA LEU A 159 -2.67 -11.18 17.53
C LEU A 159 -2.43 -11.90 16.20
N ILE A 160 -1.88 -11.22 15.21
CA ILE A 160 -1.57 -11.80 13.90
C ILE A 160 -0.54 -12.91 14.02
N ASN A 161 0.55 -12.69 14.77
CA ASN A 161 1.55 -13.74 14.99
C ASN A 161 0.99 -14.95 15.76
N GLN A 162 -0.01 -14.74 16.63
CA GLN A 162 -0.63 -15.81 17.41
C GLN A 162 -1.66 -16.61 16.60
N PHE A 163 -2.50 -15.94 15.81
CA PHE A 163 -3.67 -16.55 15.16
C PHE A 163 -3.50 -16.72 13.65
N GLY A 164 -2.53 -16.04 13.03
CA GLY A 164 -2.14 -16.19 11.63
C GLY A 164 -2.85 -15.25 10.66
N SER A 165 -4.16 -15.06 10.79
CA SER A 165 -4.94 -14.20 9.88
C SER A 165 -6.10 -13.48 10.58
N ILE A 166 -6.65 -12.43 9.97
CA ILE A 166 -7.88 -11.78 10.44
C ILE A 166 -9.03 -12.79 10.65
N ASP A 167 -9.29 -13.66 9.67
CA ASP A 167 -10.41 -14.61 9.76
C ASP A 167 -10.22 -15.57 10.95
N SER A 168 -8.97 -15.97 11.20
CA SER A 168 -8.61 -16.80 12.35
C SER A 168 -8.75 -16.05 13.68
N ILE A 169 -8.37 -14.78 13.73
CA ILE A 169 -8.55 -13.91 14.89
C ILE A 169 -10.04 -13.78 15.25
N ILE A 170 -10.90 -13.54 14.26
CA ILE A 170 -12.35 -13.40 14.46
C ILE A 170 -12.94 -14.74 14.93
N SER A 171 -12.61 -15.83 14.24
CA SER A 171 -13.17 -17.17 14.53
C SER A 171 -12.71 -17.75 15.87
N ASN A 172 -11.57 -17.30 16.39
CA ASN A 172 -11.00 -17.74 17.66
C ASN A 172 -10.95 -16.61 18.70
N ALA A 173 -11.79 -15.58 18.56
CA ALA A 173 -11.75 -14.42 19.45
C ALA A 173 -12.00 -14.82 20.92
N ASP A 174 -12.73 -15.91 21.18
CA ASP A 174 -12.94 -16.49 22.50
C ASP A 174 -11.63 -16.86 23.22
N LYS A 175 -10.60 -17.27 22.47
CA LYS A 175 -9.27 -17.64 22.97
C LYS A 175 -8.36 -16.44 23.29
N ILE A 176 -8.81 -15.22 22.99
CA ILE A 176 -8.07 -14.00 23.34
C ILE A 176 -8.22 -13.76 24.85
N LEU A 177 -7.11 -13.90 25.58
CA LEU A 177 -7.07 -13.81 27.04
C LEU A 177 -7.52 -12.44 27.58
N ASN A 178 -7.23 -11.37 26.83
CA ASN A 178 -7.63 -10.02 27.22
C ASN A 178 -9.08 -9.76 26.84
N ALA A 179 -9.96 -9.68 27.86
CA ALA A 179 -11.39 -9.49 27.69
C ALA A 179 -11.74 -8.23 26.85
N LYS A 180 -11.06 -7.10 27.08
CA LYS A 180 -11.32 -5.86 26.34
C LYS A 180 -10.94 -5.97 24.86
N GLN A 181 -9.83 -6.64 24.55
CA GLN A 181 -9.40 -6.87 23.16
C GLN A 181 -10.40 -7.79 22.45
N ARG A 182 -10.82 -8.87 23.12
CA ARG A 182 -11.84 -9.80 22.62
C ARG A 182 -13.15 -9.09 22.31
N GLU A 183 -13.68 -8.32 23.26
CA GLU A 183 -14.90 -7.54 23.08
C GLU A 183 -14.77 -6.54 21.94
N SER A 184 -13.62 -5.87 21.82
CA SER A 184 -13.37 -4.88 20.76
C SER A 184 -13.35 -5.53 19.37
N ILE A 185 -12.74 -6.71 19.23
CA ILE A 185 -12.71 -7.46 17.96
C ILE A 185 -14.11 -7.93 17.58
N LEU A 186 -14.80 -8.60 18.51
CA LEU A 186 -16.15 -9.11 18.28
C LEU A 186 -17.15 -7.98 17.96
N GLY A 187 -17.01 -6.84 18.61
CA GLY A 187 -17.85 -5.65 18.37
C GLY A 187 -17.47 -4.85 17.12
N SER A 188 -16.37 -5.18 16.44
CA SER A 188 -15.87 -4.44 15.27
C SER A 188 -15.76 -5.29 14.00
N VAL A 189 -16.38 -6.48 13.94
CA VAL A 189 -16.24 -7.40 12.79
C VAL A 189 -16.57 -6.71 11.46
N ASP A 190 -17.69 -6.01 11.36
CA ASP A 190 -18.08 -5.33 10.12
C ASP A 190 -17.04 -4.26 9.70
N LYS A 191 -16.48 -3.54 10.68
CA LYS A 191 -15.43 -2.54 10.42
C LYS A 191 -14.14 -3.21 9.97
N ILE A 192 -13.77 -4.33 10.57
CA ILE A 192 -12.58 -5.11 10.19
C ILE A 192 -12.71 -5.55 8.74
N LEU A 193 -13.89 -6.05 8.32
CA LEU A 193 -14.11 -6.49 6.94
C LEU A 193 -14.01 -5.32 5.95
N ILE A 194 -14.67 -4.19 6.25
CA ILE A 194 -14.58 -2.97 5.43
C ILE A 194 -13.14 -2.47 5.34
N SER A 195 -12.43 -2.37 6.46
CA SER A 195 -11.05 -1.91 6.49
C SER A 195 -10.12 -2.84 5.72
N ARG A 196 -10.35 -4.15 5.75
CA ARG A 196 -9.60 -5.12 4.95
C ARG A 196 -9.72 -4.81 3.46
N ASP A 197 -10.95 -4.56 2.99
CA ASP A 197 -11.19 -4.25 1.60
C ASP A 197 -10.57 -2.91 1.19
N LEU A 198 -10.52 -1.93 2.11
CA LEU A 198 -9.90 -0.62 1.87
C LEU A 198 -8.36 -0.66 1.81
N VAL A 199 -7.70 -1.45 2.67
CA VAL A 199 -6.22 -1.50 2.74
C VAL A 199 -5.60 -2.50 1.76
N THR A 200 -6.41 -3.41 1.21
CA THR A 200 -5.94 -4.38 0.22
C THR A 200 -5.67 -3.67 -1.11
N LEU A 201 -4.48 -3.88 -1.67
CA LEU A 201 -4.14 -3.37 -3.00
C LEU A 201 -4.78 -4.24 -4.09
N CYS A 202 -5.34 -3.59 -5.10
CA CYS A 202 -5.79 -4.27 -6.31
C CYS A 202 -4.58 -4.69 -7.16
N LEU A 203 -4.48 -5.97 -7.50
CA LEU A 203 -3.36 -6.55 -8.25
C LEU A 203 -3.68 -6.79 -9.73
N ASP A 204 -4.91 -6.50 -10.14
CA ASP A 204 -5.48 -6.82 -11.44
C ASP A 204 -6.05 -5.58 -12.14
N VAL A 205 -5.43 -4.41 -11.92
CA VAL A 205 -5.81 -3.17 -12.62
C VAL A 205 -5.72 -3.40 -14.14
N PRO A 206 -6.74 -3.02 -14.94
CA PRO A 206 -6.83 -3.32 -16.37
C PRO A 206 -5.87 -2.46 -17.20
N ILE A 207 -4.57 -2.72 -17.09
CA ILE A 207 -3.49 -1.98 -17.75
C ILE A 207 -2.84 -2.86 -18.79
N LYS A 208 -2.75 -2.34 -20.01
CA LYS A 208 -1.93 -2.96 -21.06
C LYS A 208 -0.50 -2.49 -20.90
N VAL A 209 0.30 -3.27 -20.18
CA VAL A 209 1.74 -3.08 -20.03
C VAL A 209 2.46 -4.36 -20.45
N ASN A 210 3.53 -4.22 -21.20
CA ASN A 210 4.50 -5.28 -21.42
C ASN A 210 5.76 -4.88 -20.65
N ILE A 211 6.25 -5.73 -19.75
CA ILE A 211 7.36 -5.36 -18.87
C ILE A 211 8.63 -5.12 -19.69
N ASP A 212 8.81 -5.84 -20.80
CA ASP A 212 9.96 -5.64 -21.70
C ASP A 212 9.98 -4.30 -22.45
N ASP A 213 8.84 -3.62 -22.54
CA ASP A 213 8.71 -2.31 -23.18
C ASP A 213 8.86 -1.14 -22.17
N LEU A 214 9.16 -1.44 -20.89
CA LEU A 214 9.42 -0.47 -19.83
C LEU A 214 10.89 -0.02 -19.78
#